data_AF-A0A9D2AGX7-F1
#
_entry.id   AF-A0A9D2AGX7-F1
#
_cell.length_a   1.000
_cell.length_b   1.000
_cell.length_c   1.000
_cell.angle_alpha   90.00
_cell.angle_beta   90.00
_cell.angle_gamma   90.00
#
_symmetry.space_group_name_H-M   'P 1'
#
loop_
_entity.id
_entity.type
_entity.pdbx_description
1 polymer ?
#
loop_
_entity_poly.entity_id
_entity_poly.type
_entity_poly.pdbx_seq_one_letter_code
_entity_poly.pdbx_strand_id
1 'polypeptide(L)'
;MLSVLLGQKEGYTFYYSLRDGTDVSGGGLKEGELVCDENCTQKELMLRTLINKCMNDGIARVFTRDVWGQDLARFGFEREGDIFVSDAEKLRLPHDCKHG
;
A
#
# COMPACT_ATOMS: atom_id res chain seq x y z
N MET A 1 -10.81 5.55 17.20
CA MET A 1 -9.63 4.65 17.35
C MET A 1 -9.21 4.23 15.97
N LEU A 2 -7.93 4.42 15.64
CA LEU A 2 -7.36 4.00 14.37
C LEU A 2 -6.89 2.55 14.47
N SER A 3 -7.33 1.68 13.57
CA SER A 3 -6.89 0.29 13.54
C SER A 3 -6.80 -0.25 12.12
N VAL A 4 -5.82 -1.11 11.86
CA VAL A 4 -5.63 -1.78 10.57
C VAL A 4 -5.69 -3.29 10.79
N LEU A 5 -6.58 -3.97 10.08
CA LEU A 5 -6.88 -5.39 10.29
C LEU A 5 -6.74 -6.15 8.97
N LEU A 6 -5.95 -7.22 8.99
CA LEU A 6 -5.87 -8.18 7.88
C LEU A 6 -7.16 -9.02 7.85
N GLY A 7 -7.74 -9.19 6.66
CA GLY A 7 -8.92 -10.00 6.43
C GLY A 7 -8.87 -10.76 5.12
N GLN A 8 -9.87 -11.62 4.91
CA GLN A 8 -10.07 -12.31 3.64
C GLN A 8 -11.00 -11.49 2.73
N LYS A 9 -10.65 -11.38 1.45
CA LYS A 9 -11.50 -10.78 0.42
C LYS A 9 -11.24 -11.50 -0.90
N GLU A 10 -12.32 -11.89 -1.57
CA GLU A 10 -12.22 -12.63 -2.83
C GLU A 10 -11.45 -11.83 -3.90
N GLY A 11 -10.55 -12.50 -4.62
CA GLY A 11 -9.70 -11.91 -5.64
C GLY A 11 -8.46 -11.16 -5.12
N TYR A 12 -8.27 -11.07 -3.80
CA TYR A 12 -7.10 -10.43 -3.20
C TYR A 12 -6.11 -11.48 -2.68
N THR A 13 -4.82 -11.27 -2.96
CA THR A 13 -3.75 -12.03 -2.30
C THR A 13 -3.73 -11.74 -0.80
N PHE A 14 -3.91 -10.47 -0.43
CA PHE A 14 -4.19 -10.03 0.93
C PHE A 14 -5.03 -8.75 0.90
N TYR A 15 -5.81 -8.54 1.95
CA TYR A 15 -6.67 -7.38 2.09
C TYR A 15 -6.67 -6.86 3.51
N TYR A 16 -6.53 -5.55 3.65
CA TYR A 16 -6.58 -4.83 4.91
C TYR A 16 -7.81 -3.92 4.97
N SER A 17 -8.43 -3.88 6.15
CA SER A 17 -9.41 -2.88 6.50
C SER A 17 -8.79 -1.89 7.48
N LEU A 18 -8.82 -0.60 7.11
CA LEU A 18 -8.43 0.51 7.97
C LEU A 18 -9.69 1.14 8.52
N ARG A 19 -9.82 1.18 9.84
CA ARG A 19 -10.91 1.84 10.55
C ARG A 19 -10.38 3.11 11.20
N ASP A 20 -11.00 4.24 10.89
CA ASP A 20 -10.75 5.53 11.52
C ASP A 20 -12.07 6.08 12.06
N GLY A 21 -12.33 5.86 13.35
CA GLY A 21 -13.62 6.21 13.95
C GLY A 21 -14.76 5.36 13.39
N THR A 22 -15.73 6.00 12.72
CA THR A 22 -16.85 5.33 12.04
C THR A 22 -16.53 4.93 10.60
N ASP A 23 -15.48 5.51 10.02
CA ASP A 23 -15.11 5.28 8.63
C ASP A 23 -14.27 4.01 8.51
N VAL A 24 -14.55 3.24 7.45
CA VAL A 24 -13.80 2.04 7.11
C VAL A 24 -13.42 2.11 5.64
N SER A 25 -12.13 1.96 5.38
CA SER A 25 -11.56 1.93 4.03
C SER A 25 -10.74 0.66 3.84
N GLY A 26 -10.78 0.13 2.62
CA GLY A 26 -10.07 -1.05 2.18
C GLY A 26 -8.79 -0.75 1.41
N GLY A 27 -7.88 -1.72 1.42
CA GLY A 27 -6.72 -1.75 0.53
C GLY A 27 -6.07 -3.12 0.51
N GLY A 28 -5.40 -3.47 -0.58
CA GLY A 28 -4.87 -4.83 -0.74
C GLY A 28 -4.07 -5.01 -2.01
N LEU A 29 -3.57 -6.23 -2.19
CA LEU A 29 -2.94 -6.67 -3.43
C LEU A 29 -3.95 -7.50 -4.23
N LYS A 30 -4.33 -7.01 -5.40
CA LYS A 30 -5.27 -7.65 -6.33
C LYS A 30 -4.59 -7.80 -7.69
N GLU A 31 -4.42 -9.03 -8.15
CA GLU A 31 -3.82 -9.31 -9.48
C GLU A 31 -2.45 -8.62 -9.71
N GLY A 32 -1.66 -8.46 -8.64
CA GLY A 32 -0.37 -7.74 -8.68
C GLY A 32 -0.46 -6.22 -8.49
N GLU A 33 -1.65 -5.65 -8.50
CA GLU A 33 -1.91 -4.22 -8.25
C GLU A 33 -2.13 -3.95 -6.75
N LEU A 34 -1.37 -3.03 -6.17
CA LEU A 34 -1.72 -2.42 -4.90
C LEU A 34 -2.86 -1.44 -5.13
N VAL A 35 -3.98 -1.68 -4.46
CA VAL A 35 -5.19 -0.86 -4.55
C VAL A 35 -5.60 -0.36 -3.19
N CYS A 36 -6.32 0.77 -3.18
CA CYS A 36 -6.92 1.36 -1.99
C CYS A 36 -8.23 2.04 -2.38
N ASP A 37 -9.22 1.97 -1.48
CA ASP A 37 -10.49 2.66 -1.68
C ASP A 37 -10.26 4.18 -1.83
N GLU A 38 -10.97 4.80 -2.77
CA GLU A 38 -10.76 6.20 -3.15
C GLU A 38 -10.95 7.17 -1.98
N ASN A 39 -11.88 6.84 -1.08
CA ASN A 39 -12.25 7.61 0.11
C ASN A 39 -11.34 7.36 1.33
N CYS A 40 -10.27 6.57 1.19
CA CYS A 40 -9.35 6.34 2.29
C CYS A 40 -8.69 7.65 2.72
N THR A 41 -8.91 8.05 3.97
CA THR A 41 -8.33 9.27 4.56
C THR A 41 -6.87 9.09 4.95
N GLN A 42 -6.44 7.83 5.15
CA GLN A 42 -5.10 7.45 5.64
C GLN A 42 -4.32 6.66 4.57
N LYS A 43 -4.28 7.17 3.33
CA LYS A 43 -3.65 6.46 2.18
C LYS A 43 -2.18 6.10 2.42
N GLU A 44 -1.41 6.98 3.06
CA GLU A 44 0.00 6.69 3.37
C GLU A 44 0.13 5.52 4.35
N LEU A 45 -0.68 5.49 5.41
CA LEU A 45 -0.68 4.38 6.36
C LEU A 45 -1.10 3.07 5.69
N MET A 46 -2.12 3.11 4.83
CA MET A 46 -2.52 1.96 4.03
C MET A 46 -1.34 1.49 3.16
N LEU A 47 -0.76 2.39 2.35
CA LEU A 47 0.37 2.08 1.47
C LEU A 47 1.54 1.43 2.21
N ARG A 48 1.96 2.03 3.33
CA ARG A 48 2.99 1.48 4.23
C ARG A 48 2.64 0.07 4.71
N THR A 49 1.38 -0.15 5.09
CA THR A 49 0.91 -1.47 5.52
C THR A 49 1.00 -2.50 4.39
N LEU A 50 0.53 -2.15 3.19
CA LEU A 50 0.54 -3.07 2.05
C LEU A 50 1.97 -3.41 1.62
N ILE A 51 2.86 -2.41 1.55
CA ILE A 51 4.28 -2.61 1.21
C ILE A 51 4.96 -3.48 2.26
N ASN A 52 4.75 -3.21 3.55
CA ASN A 52 5.28 -4.03 4.62
C ASN A 52 4.83 -5.50 4.47
N LYS A 53 3.56 -5.71 4.09
CA LYS A 53 3.04 -7.06 3.83
C LYS A 53 3.72 -7.70 2.62
N CYS A 54 3.89 -6.98 1.50
CA CYS A 54 4.61 -7.47 0.33
C CYS A 54 6.05 -7.89 0.65
N MET A 55 6.77 -7.10 1.45
CA MET A 55 8.13 -7.40 1.87
C MET A 55 8.20 -8.67 2.75
N ASN A 56 7.27 -8.81 3.70
CA ASN A 56 7.24 -9.98 4.60
C ASN A 56 6.81 -11.28 3.88
N ASP A 57 5.92 -11.18 2.91
CA ASP A 57 5.42 -12.33 2.15
C ASP A 57 6.30 -12.66 0.93
N GLY A 58 7.36 -11.89 0.68
CA GLY A 58 8.27 -12.12 -0.45
C GLY A 58 7.61 -11.93 -1.81
N ILE A 59 6.69 -10.97 -1.95
CA ILE A 59 6.03 -10.69 -3.22
C ILE A 59 7.05 -10.15 -4.23
N ALA A 60 7.29 -10.90 -5.30
CA ALA A 60 8.38 -10.65 -6.26
C ALA A 60 8.29 -9.30 -6.99
N ARG A 61 7.08 -8.90 -7.37
CA ARG A 61 6.82 -7.65 -8.10
C ARG A 61 5.39 -7.18 -7.83
N VAL A 62 5.23 -5.86 -7.69
CA VAL A 62 3.93 -5.21 -7.56
C VAL A 62 3.88 -3.96 -8.43
N PHE A 63 2.67 -3.55 -8.78
CA PHE A 63 2.43 -2.27 -9.42
C PHE A 63 1.28 -1.52 -8.77
N THR A 64 1.14 -0.24 -9.08
CA THR A 64 0.01 0.58 -8.61
C THR A 64 -0.17 1.83 -9.49
N ARG A 65 -1.33 2.48 -9.38
CA ARG A 65 -1.62 3.76 -10.01
C ARG A 65 -1.16 4.92 -9.14
N ASP A 66 -1.05 6.10 -9.75
CA ASP A 66 -0.75 7.35 -9.04
C ASP A 66 -1.98 7.92 -8.29
N VAL A 67 -2.46 7.18 -7.28
CA VAL A 67 -3.69 7.52 -6.52
C VAL A 67 -3.44 7.72 -5.02
N TRP A 68 -2.20 7.59 -4.58
CA TRP A 68 -1.81 7.57 -3.17
C TRP A 68 -1.60 8.97 -2.59
N GLY A 69 -1.36 9.98 -3.44
CA GLY A 69 -0.99 11.33 -2.99
C GLY A 69 0.35 11.35 -2.25
N GLN A 70 1.21 10.35 -2.50
CA GLN A 70 2.53 10.18 -1.90
C GLN A 70 3.57 10.05 -3.00
N ASP A 71 4.81 10.45 -2.71
CA ASP A 71 5.93 10.19 -3.62
C ASP A 71 6.29 8.70 -3.58
N LEU A 72 5.79 7.95 -4.58
CA LEU A 72 5.99 6.51 -4.72
C LEU A 72 7.47 6.12 -4.91
N ALA A 73 8.33 7.02 -5.40
CA ALA A 73 9.76 6.74 -5.53
C ALA A 73 10.44 6.54 -4.16
N ARG A 74 9.90 7.15 -3.10
CA ARG A 74 10.41 6.95 -1.72
C ARG A 74 10.22 5.51 -1.25
N PHE A 75 9.22 4.82 -1.78
CA PHE A 75 8.87 3.45 -1.48
C PHE A 75 9.56 2.42 -2.39
N GLY A 76 10.35 2.88 -3.36
CA GLY A 76 11.06 2.01 -4.29
C GLY A 76 10.37 1.82 -5.65
N PHE A 77 9.26 2.52 -5.90
CA PHE A 77 8.58 2.43 -7.18
C PHE A 77 9.25 3.29 -8.25
N GLU A 78 9.21 2.78 -9.48
CA GLU A 78 9.63 3.48 -10.69
C GLU A 78 8.40 3.64 -11.61
N ARG A 79 8.33 4.75 -12.32
CA ARG A 79 7.21 5.02 -13.24
C ARG A 79 7.42 4.30 -14.56
N GLU A 80 6.46 3.48 -14.95
CA GLU A 80 6.37 2.80 -16.25
C GLU A 80 5.06 3.22 -16.94
N GLY A 81 5.11 4.29 -17.73
CA GLY A 81 3.93 4.86 -18.39
C GLY A 81 2.93 5.47 -17.40
N ASP A 82 1.74 4.86 -17.32
CA ASP A 82 0.62 5.30 -16.46
C ASP A 82 0.60 4.61 -15.09
N ILE A 83 1.51 3.67 -14.85
CA ILE A 83 1.64 2.94 -13.59
C ILE A 83 3.01 3.13 -12.96
N PHE A 84 3.08 2.74 -11.69
CA PHE A 84 4.29 2.65 -10.91
C PHE A 84 4.55 1.20 -10.57
N VAL A 85 5.77 0.73 -10.75
CA VAL A 85 6.17 -0.67 -10.51
C VAL A 85 7.30 -0.74 -9.50
N SER A 86 7.36 -1.81 -8.71
CA SER A 86 8.52 -2.11 -7.87
C SER A 86 8.73 -3.62 -7.81
N ASP A 87 9.97 -4.04 -7.98
CA ASP A 87 10.42 -5.38 -7.66
C ASP A 87 10.73 -5.50 -6.16
N ALA A 88 10.71 -6.72 -5.62
CA ALA A 88 10.89 -7.00 -4.19
C ALA A 88 12.17 -6.40 -3.60
N GLU A 89 13.25 -6.38 -4.38
CA GLU A 89 14.57 -5.86 -3.97
C GLU A 89 14.60 -4.33 -3.82
N LYS A 90 13.68 -3.62 -4.46
CA LYS A 90 13.61 -2.15 -4.42
C LYS A 90 12.64 -1.64 -3.36
N LEU A 91 11.63 -2.45 -3.01
CA LEU A 91 10.60 -2.10 -2.03
C LEU A 91 11.22 -1.74 -0.68
N ARG A 92 10.76 -0.61 -0.14
CA ARG A 92 11.25 -0.10 1.14
C ARG A 92 10.21 0.75 1.83
N LEU A 93 10.29 0.80 3.15
CA LEU A 93 9.51 1.75 3.95
C LEU A 93 10.42 2.94 4.28
N PRO A 94 10.14 4.15 3.76
CA PRO A 94 10.91 5.32 4.15
C PRO A 94 10.73 5.57 5.65
N HIS A 95 11.84 5.76 6.35
CA HIS A 95 11.83 6.22 7.74
C HIS A 95 11.61 7.73 7.73
N ASP A 96 10.41 8.18 8.06
CA ASP A 96 10.13 9.59 8.35
C ASP A 96 10.62 9.94 9.76
N CYS A 97 11.91 9.79 10.04
CA CYS A 97 12.52 10.44 11.18
C CYS A 97 12.75 11.91 10.82
N LYS A 98 11.69 12.72 10.82
CA LYS A 98 11.86 14.16 11.02
C LYS A 98 12.21 14.37 12.50
N HIS A 99 13.50 14.30 12.82
CA HIS A 99 14.02 15.05 13.97
C HIS A 99 14.02 16.52 13.54
N GLY A 100 13.01 17.26 13.97
CA GLY A 100 12.89 18.71 13.81
C GLY A 100 12.17 19.28 15.01
#